data_AF-A0A060XJY1-F1
#
_entry.id   AF-A0A060XJY1-F1
#
_cell.length_a   1.000
_cell.length_b   1.000
_cell.length_c   1.000
_cell.angle_alpha   90.00
_cell.angle_beta   90.00
_cell.angle_gamma   90.00
#
_symmetry.space_group_name_H-M   'P 1'
#
loop_
_entity.id
_entity.type
_entity.pdbx_description
1 polymer ?
#
loop_
_entity_poly.entity_id
_entity_poly.type
_entity_poly.pdbx_seq_one_letter_code
_entity_poly.pdbx_strand_id
1 'polypeptide(L)'
;MQVLGGLENVIVRQLPAWKHLSTKVCEVLEDLRAVQVFLKTDNLCLMGGEHVRRRPTLPAVHILAMHIQQLEIGAFTLTSGAYKWPKLRTIAKVVSQVHAFQETVYSFTPDPGLQAYIRLRIAHLSGCDIPLLAADNEANFHHNPTDRHTRRIQDTLKRVKATFQ
;
A
#
# COMPACT_ATOMS: atom_id res chain seq x y z
N MET A 1 -0.36 5.69 3.77
CA MET A 1 -0.82 4.75 2.72
C MET A 1 0.26 3.83 2.18
N GLN A 2 1.45 4.31 1.82
CA GLN A 2 2.53 3.45 1.29
C GLN A 2 2.90 2.29 2.24
N VAL A 3 3.13 2.58 3.52
CA VAL A 3 3.44 1.55 4.54
C VAL A 3 2.31 0.54 4.66
N LEU A 4 1.05 1.00 4.76
CA LEU A 4 -0.11 0.11 4.83
C LEU A 4 -0.18 -0.81 3.60
N GLY A 5 0.01 -0.28 2.39
CA GLY A 5 0.02 -1.09 1.17
C GLY A 5 1.15 -2.14 1.14
N GLY A 6 2.33 -1.81 1.68
CA GLY A 6 3.42 -2.76 1.85
C GLY A 6 3.09 -3.87 2.87
N LEU A 7 2.46 -3.50 3.99
CA LEU A 7 1.98 -4.46 4.99
C LEU A 7 0.82 -5.32 4.49
N GLU A 8 0.06 -4.84 3.51
CA GLU A 8 -1.02 -5.56 2.82
C GLU A 8 -0.53 -6.48 1.69
N ASN A 9 0.76 -6.43 1.35
CA ASN A 9 1.33 -7.36 0.40
C ASN A 9 1.04 -8.82 0.84
N VAL A 10 0.54 -9.64 -0.09
CA VAL A 10 0.09 -11.01 0.19
C VAL A 10 1.16 -11.84 0.89
N ILE A 11 2.43 -11.71 0.46
CA ILE A 11 3.56 -12.44 1.04
C ILE A 11 3.81 -11.96 2.46
N VAL A 12 3.82 -10.64 2.67
CA VAL A 12 4.00 -10.05 3.99
C VAL A 12 2.88 -10.51 4.92
N ARG A 13 1.62 -10.57 4.46
CA ARG A 13 0.46 -11.02 5.23
C ARG A 13 0.49 -12.48 5.65
N GLN A 14 1.20 -13.32 4.92
CA GLN A 14 1.34 -14.74 5.25
C GLN A 14 2.40 -15.00 6.32
N LEU A 15 3.21 -14.00 6.67
CA LEU A 15 4.29 -14.17 7.65
C LEU A 15 3.74 -14.48 9.06
N PRO A 16 4.35 -15.41 9.82
CA PRO A 16 3.91 -15.75 11.16
C PRO A 16 4.13 -14.61 12.18
N ALA A 17 4.94 -13.60 11.83
CA ALA A 17 5.18 -12.42 12.64
C ALA A 17 3.88 -11.70 13.08
N TRP A 18 2.82 -11.74 12.25
CA TRP A 18 1.52 -11.15 12.59
C TRP A 18 0.90 -11.69 13.87
N LYS A 19 1.19 -12.95 14.25
CA LYS A 19 0.68 -13.59 15.47
C LYS A 19 1.22 -12.96 16.76
N HIS A 20 2.34 -12.25 16.67
CA HIS A 20 3.00 -11.63 17.81
C HIS A 20 2.60 -10.17 18.02
N LEU A 21 1.73 -9.63 17.15
CA LEU A 21 1.23 -8.27 17.31
C LEU A 21 0.21 -8.21 18.43
N SER A 22 0.23 -7.11 19.18
CA SER A 22 -0.79 -6.84 20.19
C SER A 22 -2.13 -6.46 19.55
N THR A 23 -3.23 -6.72 20.25
CA THR A 23 -4.59 -6.37 19.82
C THR A 23 -4.70 -4.90 19.41
N LYS A 24 -4.08 -3.99 20.18
CA LYS A 24 -4.05 -2.54 19.89
C LYS A 24 -3.42 -2.22 18.53
N VAL A 25 -2.34 -2.91 18.16
CA VAL A 25 -1.70 -2.70 16.85
C VAL A 25 -2.60 -3.21 15.72
N CYS A 26 -3.26 -4.35 15.93
CA CYS A 26 -4.24 -4.87 14.97
C CYS A 26 -5.40 -3.91 14.76
N GLU A 27 -5.97 -3.34 15.83
CA GLU A 27 -7.04 -2.34 15.77
C GLU A 27 -6.62 -1.10 14.96
N VAL A 28 -5.44 -0.53 15.24
CA VAL A 28 -4.91 0.60 14.48
C VAL A 28 -4.77 0.26 12.99
N LEU A 29 -4.37 -0.97 12.66
CA LEU A 29 -4.29 -1.39 11.26
C LEU A 29 -5.66 -1.51 10.59
N GLU A 30 -6.68 -1.97 11.30
CA GLU A 30 -8.06 -1.99 10.77
C GLU A 30 -8.59 -0.56 10.58
N ASP A 31 -8.34 0.35 11.52
CA ASP A 31 -8.70 1.76 11.38
C ASP A 31 -8.04 2.40 10.15
N LEU A 32 -6.75 2.15 9.95
CA LEU A 32 -6.02 2.62 8.78
C LEU A 32 -6.57 2.05 7.47
N ARG A 33 -7.08 0.81 7.48
CA ARG A 33 -7.77 0.22 6.32
C ARG A 33 -9.11 0.89 6.06
N ALA A 34 -9.91 1.12 7.10
CA ALA A 34 -11.17 1.83 7.00
C ALA A 34 -10.95 3.23 6.39
N VAL A 35 -9.93 3.95 6.85
CA VAL A 35 -9.52 5.24 6.27
C VAL A 35 -9.12 5.08 4.80
N GLN A 36 -8.37 4.04 4.43
CA GLN A 36 -7.98 3.80 3.03
C GLN A 36 -9.21 3.58 2.13
N VAL A 37 -10.18 2.77 2.56
CA VAL A 37 -11.42 2.52 1.83
C VAL A 37 -12.22 3.82 1.71
N PHE A 38 -12.36 4.57 2.81
CA PHE A 38 -13.04 5.85 2.83
C PHE A 38 -12.43 6.84 1.83
N LEU A 39 -11.10 7.05 1.90
CA LEU A 39 -10.39 7.95 0.99
C LEU A 39 -10.51 7.54 -0.48
N LYS A 40 -10.63 6.23 -0.77
CA LYS A 40 -10.82 5.75 -2.15
C LYS A 40 -12.25 5.92 -2.68
N THR A 41 -13.22 6.04 -1.80
CA THR A 41 -14.65 6.03 -2.16
C THR A 41 -15.21 7.45 -2.25
N ASP A 42 -14.79 8.34 -1.37
CA ASP A 42 -15.29 9.71 -1.31
C ASP A 42 -14.30 10.69 -1.96
N ASN A 43 -14.60 11.13 -3.19
CA ASN A 43 -13.76 12.10 -3.91
C ASN A 43 -13.82 13.53 -3.32
N LEU A 44 -14.73 13.80 -2.38
CA LEU A 44 -14.88 15.06 -1.67
C LEU A 44 -14.27 15.04 -0.27
N CYS A 45 -13.76 13.90 0.22
CA CYS A 45 -13.23 13.81 1.57
C CYS A 45 -12.00 14.71 1.78
N LEU A 46 -11.17 14.88 0.74
CA LEU A 46 -10.05 15.83 0.73
C LEU A 46 -10.54 17.29 0.55
N MET A 47 -11.78 17.46 0.08
CA MET A 47 -12.46 18.73 -0.16
C MET A 47 -13.10 19.34 1.10
N GLY A 48 -13.11 18.61 2.22
CA GLY A 48 -13.72 19.03 3.48
C GLY A 48 -12.89 20.01 4.31
N GLY A 49 -13.35 21.27 4.39
CA GLY A 49 -13.06 22.21 5.49
C GLY A 49 -11.86 23.16 5.30
N GLU A 50 -12.07 24.45 5.57
CA GLU A 50 -10.99 25.46 5.63
C GLU A 50 -9.91 25.11 6.66
N HIS A 51 -10.27 24.39 7.72
CA HIS A 51 -9.35 24.03 8.80
C HIS A 51 -8.29 22.99 8.39
N VAL A 52 -8.59 22.10 7.43
CA VAL A 52 -7.61 21.14 6.88
C VAL A 52 -6.54 21.85 6.06
N ARG A 53 -6.89 22.97 5.41
CA ARG A 53 -5.97 23.75 4.56
C ARG A 53 -4.87 24.48 5.34
N ARG A 54 -5.00 24.63 6.66
CA ARG A 54 -4.01 25.37 7.47
C ARG A 54 -2.91 24.50 8.05
N ARG A 55 -3.04 23.17 7.99
CA ARG A 55 -2.01 22.26 8.52
C ARG A 55 -1.24 21.63 7.36
N PRO A 56 0.10 21.61 7.42
CA PRO A 56 0.89 20.95 6.39
C PRO A 56 0.46 19.49 6.32
N THR A 57 0.06 19.06 5.13
CA THR A 57 -0.53 17.73 4.87
C THR A 57 0.03 17.19 3.56
N LEU A 58 0.54 15.96 3.58
CA LEU A 58 0.93 15.23 2.36
C LEU A 58 -0.20 14.28 1.95
N PRO A 59 -1.05 14.65 0.97
CA PRO A 59 -2.09 13.75 0.48
C PRO A 59 -1.49 12.57 -0.29
N ALA A 60 -2.20 11.45 -0.31
CA ALA A 60 -1.80 10.30 -1.12
C ALA A 60 -2.05 10.59 -2.60
N VAL A 61 -0.99 10.91 -3.35
CA VAL A 61 -1.05 11.28 -4.78
C VAL A 61 -1.79 10.25 -5.62
N HIS A 62 -1.60 8.96 -5.35
CA HIS A 62 -2.30 7.89 -6.08
C HIS A 62 -3.84 7.97 -5.93
N ILE A 63 -4.34 8.31 -4.73
CA ILE A 63 -5.78 8.44 -4.48
C ILE A 63 -6.34 9.65 -5.24
N LEU A 64 -5.62 10.78 -5.21
CA LEU A 64 -5.96 11.97 -5.97
C LEU A 64 -6.02 11.69 -7.49
N ALA A 65 -5.00 11.02 -8.01
CA ALA A 65 -4.94 10.64 -9.43
C ALA A 65 -6.10 9.71 -9.83
N MET A 66 -6.44 8.73 -8.98
CA MET A 66 -7.58 7.85 -9.19
C MET A 66 -8.90 8.64 -9.29
N HIS A 67 -9.13 9.62 -8.41
CA HIS A 67 -10.33 10.45 -8.49
C HIS A 67 -10.37 11.35 -9.71
N ILE A 68 -9.24 11.93 -10.12
CA ILE A 68 -9.16 12.69 -11.37
C ILE A 68 -9.50 11.76 -12.54
N GLN A 69 -8.88 10.58 -12.61
CA GLN A 69 -9.17 9.59 -13.65
C GLN A 69 -10.66 9.24 -13.71
N GLN A 70 -11.31 9.00 -12.56
CA GLN A 70 -12.75 8.74 -12.50
C GLN A 70 -13.58 9.90 -13.06
N LEU A 71 -13.20 11.16 -12.78
CA LEU A 71 -13.87 12.34 -13.32
C LEU A 71 -13.64 12.49 -14.83
N GLU A 72 -12.49 12.04 -15.34
CA GLU A 72 -12.14 12.11 -16.77
C GLU A 72 -12.91 11.11 -17.64
N ILE A 73 -13.47 10.04 -17.07
CA ILE A 73 -14.27 9.05 -17.82
C ILE A 73 -15.43 9.72 -18.58
N GLY A 74 -15.58 9.33 -19.86
CA GLY A 74 -16.62 9.85 -20.77
C GLY A 74 -16.26 11.19 -21.43
N ALA A 75 -17.04 11.59 -22.43
CA ALA A 75 -16.74 12.77 -23.24
C ALA A 75 -16.76 14.09 -22.45
N PHE A 76 -15.82 14.99 -22.74
CA PHE A 76 -15.76 16.37 -22.22
C PHE A 76 -16.66 17.34 -22.96
N THR A 77 -17.11 16.98 -24.14
CA THR A 77 -17.97 17.78 -25.00
C THR A 77 -19.36 17.15 -25.10
N LEU A 78 -20.35 17.99 -25.37
CA LEU A 78 -21.68 17.59 -25.82
C LEU A 78 -21.62 17.28 -27.32
N THR A 79 -22.68 16.65 -27.85
CA THR A 79 -22.83 16.41 -29.30
C THR A 79 -22.85 17.71 -30.12
N SER A 80 -23.19 18.84 -29.49
CA SER A 80 -23.10 20.18 -30.07
C SER A 80 -21.68 20.74 -30.16
N GLY A 81 -20.67 20.04 -29.63
CA GLY A 81 -19.29 20.52 -29.52
C GLY A 81 -19.01 21.39 -28.29
N ALA A 82 -20.04 21.82 -27.55
CA ALA A 82 -19.87 22.62 -26.33
C ALA A 82 -19.25 21.81 -25.18
N TYR A 83 -18.40 22.44 -24.36
CA TYR A 83 -17.78 21.78 -23.21
C TYR A 83 -18.76 21.55 -22.05
N LYS A 84 -18.60 20.41 -21.36
CA LYS A 84 -19.31 20.08 -20.13
C LYS A 84 -18.68 20.83 -18.95
N TRP A 85 -19.06 22.10 -18.77
CA TRP A 85 -18.58 22.97 -17.69
C TRP A 85 -18.62 22.35 -16.28
N PRO A 86 -19.68 21.62 -15.87
CA PRO A 86 -19.70 20.99 -14.55
C PRO A 86 -18.52 20.02 -14.33
N LYS A 87 -18.17 19.24 -15.36
CA LYS A 87 -17.04 18.28 -15.31
C LYS A 87 -15.71 19.02 -15.17
N LEU A 88 -15.48 20.03 -16.00
CA LEU A 88 -14.27 20.86 -15.92
C LEU A 88 -14.16 21.56 -14.55
N ARG A 89 -15.26 22.07 -14.01
CA ARG A 89 -15.31 22.73 -12.70
C ARG A 89 -14.94 21.77 -11.57
N THR A 90 -15.42 20.53 -11.61
CA THR A 90 -15.09 19.53 -10.58
C THR A 90 -13.61 19.14 -10.63
N ILE A 91 -13.05 18.93 -11.83
CA ILE A 91 -11.61 18.66 -11.98
C ILE A 91 -10.78 19.85 -11.47
N ALA A 92 -11.15 21.08 -11.85
CA ALA A 92 -10.47 22.28 -11.38
C ALA A 92 -10.46 22.39 -9.85
N LYS A 93 -11.57 22.06 -9.18
CA LYS A 93 -11.62 22.03 -7.70
C LYS A 93 -10.58 21.08 -7.10
N VAL A 94 -10.45 19.87 -7.63
CA VAL A 94 -9.46 18.89 -7.15
C VAL A 94 -8.04 19.42 -7.37
N VAL A 95 -7.74 19.98 -8.54
CA VAL A 95 -6.42 20.57 -8.83
C VAL A 95 -6.10 21.73 -7.89
N SER A 96 -7.05 22.64 -7.63
CA SER A 96 -6.87 23.75 -6.69
C SER A 96 -6.57 23.26 -5.27
N GLN A 97 -7.08 22.11 -4.86
CA GLN A 97 -6.75 21.54 -3.56
C GLN A 97 -5.34 20.99 -3.49
N VAL A 98 -4.88 20.32 -4.56
CA VAL A 98 -3.49 19.85 -4.63
C VAL A 98 -2.55 21.03 -4.47
N HIS A 99 -2.86 22.16 -5.12
CA HIS A 99 -2.12 23.41 -4.94
C HIS A 99 -2.13 23.88 -3.48
N ALA A 100 -3.31 23.91 -2.83
CA ALA A 100 -3.41 24.32 -1.43
C ALA A 100 -2.59 23.44 -0.47
N PHE A 101 -2.49 22.13 -0.73
CA PHE A 101 -1.62 21.24 0.06
C PHE A 101 -0.13 21.53 -0.14
N GLN A 102 0.27 22.04 -1.30
CA GLN A 102 1.65 22.39 -1.61
C GLN A 102 2.08 23.73 -1.00
N GLU A 103 1.14 24.65 -0.77
CA GLU A 103 1.42 25.96 -0.16
C GLU A 103 1.84 25.85 1.31
N THR A 104 1.35 24.85 2.04
CA THR A 104 1.62 24.71 3.48
C THR A 104 2.77 23.73 3.73
N VAL A 105 3.92 24.25 4.18
CA VAL A 105 5.14 23.47 4.40
C VAL A 105 5.25 23.01 5.86
N TYR A 106 5.80 21.81 6.08
CA TYR A 106 6.13 21.33 7.42
C TYR A 106 7.30 22.13 8.02
N SER A 107 7.21 22.43 9.31
CA SER A 107 8.24 23.15 10.07
C SER A 107 9.37 22.26 10.59
N PHE A 108 9.53 21.04 10.06
CA PHE A 108 10.58 20.12 10.48
C PHE A 108 11.96 20.60 10.00
N THR A 109 12.95 20.57 10.90
CA THR A 109 14.34 20.82 10.52
C THR A 109 14.86 19.68 9.63
N PRO A 110 15.44 19.97 8.45
CA PRO A 110 16.03 18.94 7.61
C PRO A 110 17.24 18.26 8.29
N ASP A 111 17.29 16.94 8.23
CA ASP A 111 18.47 16.13 8.57
C ASP A 111 19.01 15.47 7.29
N PRO A 112 20.06 16.02 6.67
CA PRO A 112 20.63 15.49 5.44
C PRO A 112 21.18 14.07 5.59
N GLY A 113 21.73 13.72 6.77
CA GLY A 113 22.32 12.42 7.04
C GLY A 113 21.25 11.33 7.07
N LEU A 114 20.17 11.57 7.83
CA LEU A 114 19.02 10.68 7.88
C LEU A 114 18.35 10.55 6.50
N GLN A 115 18.19 11.65 5.77
CA GLN A 115 17.62 11.62 4.42
C GLN A 115 18.46 10.77 3.46
N ALA A 116 19.78 10.94 3.46
CA ALA A 116 20.68 10.14 2.63
C ALA A 116 20.61 8.65 2.99
N TYR A 117 20.63 8.33 4.28
CA TYR A 117 20.48 6.95 4.76
C TYR A 117 19.16 6.32 4.30
N ILE A 118 18.03 7.01 4.47
CA ILE A 118 16.72 6.49 4.04
C ILE A 118 16.68 6.29 2.52
N ARG A 119 17.20 7.23 1.73
CA ARG A 119 17.25 7.10 0.26
C ARG A 119 18.09 5.90 -0.17
N LEU A 120 19.26 5.70 0.44
CA LEU A 120 20.13 4.56 0.17
C LEU A 120 19.43 3.24 0.51
N ARG A 121 18.77 3.17 1.66
CA ARG A 121 18.02 1.97 2.08
C ARG A 121 16.86 1.66 1.13
N ILE A 122 16.11 2.68 0.70
CA ILE A 122 15.03 2.50 -0.27
C ILE A 122 15.58 1.99 -1.60
N ALA A 123 16.66 2.58 -2.11
CA ALA A 123 17.26 2.14 -3.37
C ALA A 123 17.75 0.69 -3.28
N HIS A 124 18.46 0.33 -2.21
CA HIS A 124 18.90 -1.03 -1.97
C HIS A 124 17.74 -2.03 -1.90
N LEU A 125 16.67 -1.70 -1.19
CA LEU A 125 15.52 -2.60 -1.00
C LEU A 125 14.57 -2.64 -2.20
N SER A 126 14.56 -1.62 -3.06
CA SER A 126 13.66 -1.56 -4.22
C SER A 126 13.87 -2.67 -5.25
N GLY A 127 15.08 -3.23 -5.31
CA GLY A 127 15.41 -4.35 -6.20
C GLY A 127 15.27 -5.73 -5.55
N CYS A 128 14.90 -5.80 -4.27
CA CYS A 128 14.80 -7.08 -3.58
C CYS A 128 13.50 -7.82 -3.96
N ASP A 129 13.64 -9.10 -4.24
CA ASP A 129 12.51 -10.01 -4.44
C ASP A 129 11.91 -10.39 -3.07
N ILE A 130 10.71 -9.87 -2.79
CA ILE A 130 9.99 -10.09 -1.53
C ILE A 130 9.76 -11.59 -1.25
N PRO A 131 9.30 -12.42 -2.21
CA PRO A 131 9.25 -13.88 -2.02
C PRO A 131 10.59 -14.49 -1.59
N LEU A 132 11.70 -14.16 -2.26
CA LEU A 132 13.02 -14.70 -1.89
C LEU A 132 13.41 -14.27 -0.47
N LEU A 133 13.23 -12.99 -0.12
CA LEU A 133 13.48 -12.50 1.24
C LEU A 133 12.62 -13.19 2.30
N ALA A 134 11.37 -13.54 1.95
CA ALA A 134 10.49 -14.25 2.86
C ALA A 134 10.94 -15.71 3.06
N ALA A 135 11.46 -16.36 2.01
CA ALA A 135 11.93 -17.74 2.04
C ALA A 135 13.26 -17.91 2.81
N ASP A 136 14.16 -16.93 2.70
CA ASP A 136 15.48 -16.96 3.37
C ASP A 136 15.41 -16.80 4.89
N ASN A 137 14.25 -16.38 5.43
CA ASN A 137 14.06 -16.29 6.86
C ASN A 137 13.40 -17.58 7.38
N GLU A 138 14.19 -18.44 8.01
CA GLU A 138 13.77 -19.76 8.52
C GLU A 138 12.58 -19.71 9.50
N ALA A 139 12.30 -18.55 10.11
CA ALA A 139 11.15 -18.35 10.98
C ALA A 139 9.83 -18.11 10.24
N ASN A 140 9.86 -17.84 8.92
CA ASN A 140 8.69 -17.43 8.14
C ASN A 140 7.82 -18.59 7.66
N PHE A 141 8.40 -19.77 7.51
CA PHE A 141 7.69 -20.98 7.15
C PHE A 141 8.01 -22.02 8.20
N HIS A 142 7.21 -22.07 9.27
CA HIS A 142 7.22 -23.27 10.09
C HIS A 142 6.97 -24.46 9.16
N HIS A 143 7.96 -25.34 9.00
CA HIS A 143 7.77 -26.67 8.46
C HIS A 143 6.55 -27.25 9.16
N ASN A 144 5.42 -27.30 8.46
CA ASN A 144 4.24 -27.95 9.00
C ASN A 144 4.66 -29.39 9.35
N PRO A 145 4.35 -29.92 10.53
CA PRO A 145 4.74 -31.28 10.90
C PRO A 145 4.13 -32.34 9.97
N THR A 146 3.11 -31.99 9.19
CA THR A 146 2.55 -32.79 8.09
C THR A 146 3.57 -33.07 6.98
N ASP A 147 4.49 -32.14 6.70
CA ASP A 147 5.57 -32.32 5.72
C ASP A 147 6.63 -33.33 6.17
N ARG A 148 6.78 -33.50 7.49
CA ARG A 148 7.64 -34.54 8.05
C ARG A 148 7.05 -35.93 7.83
N HIS A 149 5.72 -36.05 7.82
CA HIS A 149 5.03 -37.32 7.61
C HIS A 149 5.04 -37.73 6.13
N THR A 150 4.80 -36.79 5.21
CA THR A 150 4.87 -37.05 3.76
C THR A 150 6.28 -37.38 3.29
N ARG A 151 7.32 -36.70 3.81
CA ARG A 151 8.73 -37.09 3.53
C ARG A 151 9.05 -38.49 4.04
N ARG A 152 8.59 -38.85 5.24
CA ARG A 152 8.80 -40.20 5.81
C ARG A 152 8.10 -41.28 4.99
N ILE A 153 6.90 -41.02 4.46
CA ILE A 153 6.17 -41.93 3.56
C ILE A 153 6.92 -42.07 2.22
N GLN A 154 7.37 -40.96 1.62
CA GLN A 154 8.15 -41.00 0.38
C GLN A 154 9.48 -41.75 0.55
N ASP A 155 10.18 -41.57 1.66
CA ASP A 155 11.45 -42.26 1.95
C ASP A 155 11.24 -43.76 2.24
N THR A 156 10.07 -44.13 2.75
CA THR A 156 9.70 -45.55 2.95
C THR A 156 9.35 -46.20 1.60
N LEU A 157 8.59 -45.52 0.75
CA LEU A 157 8.26 -45.98 -0.60
C LEU A 157 9.50 -46.10 -1.50
N LYS A 158 10.44 -45.16 -1.41
CA LYS A 158 11.73 -45.23 -2.12
C LYS A 158 12.58 -46.42 -1.66
N ARG A 159 12.60 -46.71 -0.36
CA ARG A 159 13.31 -47.89 0.18
C ARG A 159 12.68 -49.19 -0.29
N VAL A 160 11.35 -49.32 -0.25
CA VAL A 160 10.64 -50.51 -0.75
C VAL A 160 10.92 -50.72 -2.24
N LYS A 161 10.94 -49.65 -3.04
CA LYS A 161 11.26 -49.74 -4.48
C LYS A 161 12.69 -50.22 -4.76
N ALA A 162 13.65 -49.90 -3.89
CA ALA A 162 15.04 -50.34 -4.02
C ALA A 162 15.24 -51.81 -3.62
N THR A 163 14.35 -52.40 -2.82
CA THR A 163 14.42 -53.81 -2.42
C THR A 163 13.84 -54.79 -3.45
N PHE A 164 13.21 -54.27 -4.52
CA PHE A 164 12.62 -55.06 -5.61
C PHE A 164 13.42 -54.97 -6.93
N GLN A 165 14.68 -54.53 -6.87
CA GLN A 165 15.69 -54.69 -7.92
C GLN A 165 16.80 -55.62 -7.43
#